data_AF-A0A934IH41-F1
#
_entry.id   AF-A0A934IH41-F1
#
_cell.length_a   1.000
_cell.length_b   1.000
_cell.length_c   1.000
_cell.angle_alpha   90.00
_cell.angle_beta   90.00
_cell.angle_gamma   90.00
#
_symmetry.space_group_name_H-M   'P 1'
#
loop_
_entity.id
_entity.type
_entity.pdbx_description
1 polymer ?
#
loop_
_entity_poly.entity_id
_entity_poly.type
_entity_poly.pdbx_seq_one_letter_code
_entity_poly.pdbx_strand_id
1 'polypeptide(L)'
;MLKRAAFCLLLLIPACVSSKPQVEDVPDELPVTRWDFRPESNVWTEATLTALEQHGAILPAMVPADYAEWCPEYANQTEEGRAAFWTGLLSALAKHESTWNPSAVGGGGLWYGLTQIDPRTARAYGCEATSGEGLKNGAANLRCAVRIAAKQVSKRGTITRGMRDWGPFHSAQKRAEMAAWTRAQPYCSRPAEPERTSPFAFLTPKT
;
A
#
# COMPACT_ATOMS: atom_id res chain seq x y z
N MET A 1 -59.27 -11.03 -63.99
CA MET A 1 -57.90 -11.56 -64.22
C MET A 1 -57.11 -11.38 -62.94
N LEU A 2 -56.63 -12.49 -62.39
CA LEU A 2 -56.10 -12.65 -61.03
C LEU A 2 -54.65 -12.12 -60.95
N LYS A 3 -54.35 -11.12 -60.11
CA LYS A 3 -52.98 -10.75 -59.75
C LYS A 3 -52.77 -11.10 -58.27
N ARG A 4 -52.05 -12.20 -58.02
CA ARG A 4 -51.62 -12.64 -56.70
C ARG A 4 -50.48 -11.74 -56.22
N ALA A 5 -50.69 -10.99 -55.15
CA ALA A 5 -49.62 -10.27 -54.46
C ALA A 5 -48.94 -11.23 -53.48
N ALA A 6 -47.64 -11.46 -53.69
CA ALA A 6 -46.79 -12.22 -52.78
C ALA A 6 -46.45 -11.34 -51.58
N PHE A 7 -46.91 -11.74 -50.38
CA PHE A 7 -46.57 -11.08 -49.13
C PHE A 7 -45.27 -11.69 -48.59
N CYS A 8 -44.16 -10.96 -48.72
CA CYS A 8 -42.85 -11.38 -48.22
C CYS A 8 -42.77 -11.08 -46.72
N LEU A 9 -43.00 -12.11 -45.90
CA LEU A 9 -42.94 -12.02 -44.44
C LEU A 9 -41.47 -11.92 -43.99
N LEU A 10 -41.02 -10.71 -43.66
CA LEU A 10 -39.72 -10.44 -43.05
C LEU A 10 -39.76 -10.87 -41.57
N LEU A 11 -39.12 -12.00 -41.27
CA LEU A 11 -38.87 -12.48 -39.91
C LEU A 11 -37.78 -11.60 -39.24
N LEU A 12 -38.18 -10.74 -38.31
CA LEU A 12 -37.27 -10.03 -37.42
C LEU A 12 -36.85 -10.97 -36.28
N ILE A 13 -35.59 -11.43 -36.31
CA ILE A 13 -35.00 -12.23 -35.24
C ILE A 13 -34.51 -11.24 -34.15
N PRO A 14 -34.98 -11.35 -32.89
CA PRO A 14 -34.43 -10.54 -31.81
C PRO A 14 -33.01 -11.02 -31.48
N ALA A 15 -32.01 -10.20 -31.78
CA ALA A 15 -30.64 -10.43 -31.34
C ALA A 15 -30.54 -10.13 -29.84
N CYS A 16 -30.49 -11.16 -29.01
CA CYS A 16 -30.08 -11.02 -27.61
C CYS A 16 -28.60 -10.63 -27.58
N VAL A 17 -28.33 -9.33 -27.40
CA VAL A 17 -27.00 -8.84 -27.04
C VAL A 17 -26.74 -9.25 -25.58
N SER A 18 -26.06 -10.37 -25.39
CA SER A 18 -25.45 -10.71 -24.11
C SER A 18 -24.27 -9.79 -23.88
N SER A 19 -24.51 -8.66 -23.21
CA SER A 19 -23.43 -7.87 -22.63
C SER A 19 -22.87 -8.66 -21.45
N LYS A 20 -21.73 -9.33 -21.66
CA LYS A 20 -20.97 -9.91 -20.54
C LYS A 20 -20.51 -8.75 -19.64
N PRO A 21 -20.70 -8.82 -18.31
CA PRO A 21 -20.14 -7.82 -17.42
C PRO A 21 -18.63 -7.78 -17.66
N GLN A 22 -18.12 -6.58 -17.96
CA GLN A 22 -16.69 -6.32 -17.94
C GLN A 22 -16.26 -6.48 -16.49
N VAL A 23 -15.56 -7.56 -16.18
CA VAL A 23 -14.86 -7.69 -14.90
C VAL A 23 -13.71 -6.69 -14.99
N GLU A 24 -13.86 -5.54 -14.33
CA GLU A 24 -12.75 -4.64 -14.07
C GLU A 24 -11.69 -5.44 -13.28
N ASP A 25 -10.46 -5.45 -13.80
CA ASP A 25 -9.33 -6.16 -13.21
C ASP A 25 -8.83 -5.35 -12.01
N VAL A 26 -9.59 -5.36 -10.92
CA VAL A 26 -9.18 -4.78 -9.64
C VAL A 26 -8.28 -5.81 -8.97
N PRO A 27 -7.02 -5.50 -8.61
CA PRO A 27 -6.31 -6.29 -7.62
C PRO A 27 -7.05 -6.12 -6.28
N ASP A 28 -8.00 -7.01 -6.03
CA ASP A 28 -8.99 -6.93 -4.94
C ASP A 28 -8.42 -7.34 -3.57
N GLU A 29 -7.10 -7.50 -3.46
CA GLU A 29 -6.43 -8.03 -2.28
C GLU A 29 -5.43 -7.01 -1.70
N LEU A 30 -5.60 -6.69 -0.42
CA LEU A 30 -4.66 -5.88 0.34
C LEU A 30 -3.25 -6.49 0.26
N PRO A 31 -2.18 -5.68 0.24
CA PRO A 31 -0.83 -6.21 0.15
C PRO A 31 -0.48 -7.06 1.37
N VAL A 32 0.30 -8.12 1.16
CA VAL A 32 0.82 -8.95 2.25
C VAL A 32 1.60 -8.10 3.26
N THR A 33 1.20 -8.20 4.52
CA THR A 33 1.88 -7.52 5.63
C THR A 33 2.27 -8.49 6.72
N ARG A 34 3.24 -8.08 7.54
CA ARG A 34 3.74 -8.93 8.61
C ARG A 34 2.79 -9.07 9.79
N TRP A 35 1.73 -8.26 9.82
CA TRP A 35 0.69 -8.32 10.84
C TRP A 35 -0.57 -9.05 10.36
N ASP A 36 -0.59 -9.72 9.20
CA ASP A 36 -1.81 -10.33 8.64
C ASP A 36 -2.50 -11.33 9.58
N PHE A 37 -1.76 -11.90 10.53
CA PHE A 37 -2.31 -12.78 11.58
C PHE A 37 -3.12 -12.04 12.67
N ARG A 38 -3.11 -10.71 12.66
CA ARG A 38 -3.80 -9.86 13.64
C ARG A 38 -5.25 -9.62 13.19
N PRO A 39 -6.22 -9.63 14.11
CA PRO A 39 -7.60 -9.31 13.75
C PRO A 39 -7.77 -7.87 13.24
N GLU A 40 -6.85 -6.97 13.59
CA GLU A 40 -6.87 -5.57 13.16
C GLU A 40 -6.14 -5.32 11.83
N SER A 41 -5.61 -6.36 11.17
CA SER A 41 -4.69 -6.27 10.02
C SER A 41 -5.23 -5.40 8.89
N ASN A 42 -6.45 -5.65 8.42
CA ASN A 42 -7.04 -4.91 7.31
C ASN A 42 -7.13 -3.41 7.62
N VAL A 43 -7.61 -3.05 8.82
CA VAL A 43 -7.74 -1.64 9.25
C VAL A 43 -6.37 -0.95 9.30
N TRP A 44 -5.32 -1.66 9.72
CA TRP A 44 -3.96 -1.13 9.76
C TRP A 44 -3.39 -0.95 8.35
N THR A 45 -3.59 -1.93 7.49
CA THR A 45 -3.12 -1.92 6.10
C THR A 45 -3.81 -0.80 5.31
N GLU A 46 -5.13 -0.72 5.33
CA GLU A 46 -5.93 0.33 4.68
C GLU A 46 -5.53 1.72 5.17
N ALA A 47 -5.46 1.94 6.49
CA ALA A 47 -5.09 3.24 7.04
C ALA A 47 -3.67 3.67 6.64
N THR A 48 -2.76 2.71 6.45
CA THR A 48 -1.39 2.98 6.01
C THR A 48 -1.36 3.32 4.51
N LEU A 49 -2.08 2.57 3.68
CA LEU A 49 -2.20 2.85 2.24
C LEU A 49 -2.85 4.22 1.98
N THR A 50 -3.98 4.52 2.62
CA THR A 50 -4.61 5.85 2.52
C THR A 50 -3.64 6.97 2.95
N ALA A 51 -2.85 6.76 4.00
CA ALA A 51 -1.85 7.75 4.40
C ALA A 51 -0.75 7.92 3.35
N LEU A 52 -0.35 6.84 2.69
CA LEU A 52 0.64 6.84 1.60
C LEU A 52 0.09 7.49 0.32
N GLU A 53 -1.21 7.44 0.07
CA GLU A 53 -1.85 8.18 -1.03
C GLU A 53 -2.00 9.69 -0.73
N GLN A 54 -2.04 10.05 0.55
CA GLN A 54 -2.27 11.41 1.01
C GLN A 54 -0.97 12.09 1.47
N HIS A 55 -0.81 12.30 2.78
CA HIS A 55 0.34 13.05 3.33
C HIS A 55 1.67 12.30 3.23
N GLY A 56 1.65 11.04 2.83
CA GLY A 56 2.81 10.19 2.61
C GLY A 56 3.22 10.00 1.16
N ALA A 57 2.53 10.60 0.18
CA ALA A 57 2.67 10.34 -1.26
C ALA A 57 4.10 10.44 -1.82
N ILE A 58 4.96 11.23 -1.18
CA ILE A 58 6.36 11.29 -1.58
C ILE A 58 7.11 9.96 -1.43
N LEU A 59 6.68 9.10 -0.51
CA LEU A 59 7.31 7.80 -0.26
C LEU A 59 7.17 6.85 -1.45
N PRO A 60 5.96 6.55 -1.97
CA PRO A 60 5.81 5.75 -3.18
C PRO A 60 6.18 6.51 -4.46
N ALA A 61 6.20 7.85 -4.48
CA ALA A 61 6.59 8.62 -5.67
C ALA A 61 8.11 8.73 -5.88
N MET A 62 8.92 8.45 -4.86
CA MET A 62 10.39 8.55 -4.94
C MET A 62 11.06 7.18 -5.06
N VAL A 63 12.32 7.16 -5.54
CA VAL A 63 13.19 5.99 -5.48
C VAL A 63 14.34 6.25 -4.50
N PRO A 64 14.30 5.74 -3.25
CA PRO A 64 15.38 5.92 -2.29
C PRO A 64 16.68 5.27 -2.77
N ALA A 65 17.84 5.87 -2.52
CA ALA A 65 19.10 5.38 -3.10
C ALA A 65 19.53 3.97 -2.62
N ASP A 66 19.00 3.50 -1.48
CA ASP A 66 19.21 2.16 -0.94
C ASP A 66 18.02 1.21 -1.18
N TYR A 67 17.10 1.53 -2.10
CA TYR A 67 15.90 0.73 -2.36
C TYR A 67 16.22 -0.76 -2.58
N ALA A 68 17.30 -1.06 -3.33
CA ALA A 68 17.65 -2.41 -3.71
C ALA A 68 18.09 -3.29 -2.53
N GLU A 69 18.49 -2.70 -1.40
CA GLU A 69 18.74 -3.43 -0.15
C GLU A 69 17.42 -3.98 0.40
N TRP A 70 16.36 -3.18 0.38
CA TRP A 70 15.06 -3.46 0.97
C TRP A 70 14.09 -4.17 0.04
N CYS A 71 14.15 -3.88 -1.26
CA CYS A 71 13.17 -4.30 -2.25
C CYS A 71 13.78 -4.21 -3.67
N PRO A 72 14.30 -5.32 -4.25
CA PRO A 72 14.98 -5.33 -5.54
C PRO A 72 14.15 -4.74 -6.68
N GLU A 73 12.86 -5.06 -6.72
CA GLU A 73 11.95 -4.63 -7.80
C GLU A 73 11.30 -3.27 -7.55
N TYR A 74 11.67 -2.54 -6.48
CA TYR A 74 11.00 -1.29 -6.11
C TYR A 74 10.94 -0.24 -7.23
N ALA A 75 12.03 -0.10 -7.99
CA ALA A 75 12.09 0.83 -9.12
C ALA A 75 11.23 0.39 -10.32
N ASN A 76 10.92 -0.91 -10.42
CA ASN A 76 10.09 -1.51 -11.47
C ASN A 76 8.62 -1.72 -11.04
N GLN A 77 8.25 -1.21 -9.87
CA GLN A 77 6.88 -1.28 -9.35
C GLN A 77 6.06 -0.05 -9.75
N THR A 78 4.73 -0.17 -9.71
CA THR A 78 3.82 0.98 -9.75
C THR A 78 3.87 1.74 -8.43
N GLU A 79 3.18 2.89 -8.33
CA GLU A 79 3.06 3.60 -7.04
C GLU A 79 2.32 2.75 -6.00
N GLU A 80 1.33 1.97 -6.41
CA GLU A 80 0.60 1.03 -5.55
C GLU A 80 1.53 -0.07 -5.03
N GLY A 81 2.36 -0.66 -5.90
CA GLY A 81 3.37 -1.64 -5.50
C GLY A 81 4.42 -1.05 -4.56
N ARG A 82 4.80 0.21 -4.77
CA ARG A 82 5.69 0.95 -3.87
C ARG A 82 5.01 1.30 -2.54
N ALA A 83 3.72 1.59 -2.52
CA ALA A 83 2.94 1.79 -1.31
C ALA A 83 2.80 0.49 -0.51
N ALA A 84 2.58 -0.64 -1.19
CA ALA A 84 2.61 -1.98 -0.60
C ALA A 84 3.95 -2.26 0.09
N PHE A 85 5.08 -1.90 -0.53
CA PHE A 85 6.39 -1.98 0.12
C PHE A 85 6.46 -1.17 1.42
N TRP A 86 6.03 0.10 1.41
CA TRP A 86 6.11 0.95 2.59
C TRP A 86 5.23 0.43 3.73
N THR A 87 4.02 -0.04 3.42
CA THR A 87 3.14 -0.71 4.38
C THR A 87 3.77 -1.98 4.94
N GLY A 88 4.36 -2.81 4.07
CA GLY A 88 5.14 -3.98 4.47
C GLY A 88 6.29 -3.64 5.40
N LEU A 89 7.09 -2.63 5.08
CA LEU A 89 8.21 -2.19 5.91
C LEU A 89 7.75 -1.72 7.30
N LEU A 90 6.66 -0.94 7.38
CA LEU A 90 6.08 -0.52 8.66
C LEU A 90 5.55 -1.69 9.48
N SER A 91 5.01 -2.73 8.83
CA SER A 91 4.60 -3.96 9.51
C SER A 91 5.77 -4.77 10.05
N ALA A 92 6.90 -4.79 9.33
CA ALA A 92 8.14 -5.40 9.81
C ALA A 92 8.76 -4.59 10.96
N LEU A 93 8.67 -3.26 10.92
CA LEU A 93 9.09 -2.37 12.00
C LEU A 93 8.25 -2.60 13.26
N ALA A 94 6.92 -2.71 13.14
CA ALA A 94 6.02 -2.90 14.27
C ALA A 94 6.33 -4.19 15.06
N LYS A 95 6.87 -5.23 14.41
CA LYS A 95 7.41 -6.41 15.09
C LYS A 95 8.47 -6.03 16.12
N HIS A 96 9.46 -5.26 15.70
CA HIS A 96 10.65 -4.96 16.50
C HIS A 96 10.43 -3.85 17.52
N GLU A 97 9.41 -3.01 17.30
CA GLU A 97 9.03 -1.92 18.20
C GLU A 97 8.05 -2.37 19.28
N SER A 98 7.05 -3.18 18.92
CA SER A 98 5.93 -3.50 19.83
C SER A 98 5.49 -4.97 19.82
N THR A 99 6.09 -5.83 18.98
CA THR A 99 5.54 -7.17 18.68
C THR A 99 4.09 -7.08 18.20
N TRP A 100 3.80 -6.07 17.36
CA TRP A 100 2.44 -5.78 16.84
C TRP A 100 1.38 -5.54 17.92
N ASN A 101 1.79 -5.05 19.09
CA ASN A 101 0.88 -4.70 20.18
C ASN A 101 0.52 -3.21 20.10
N PRO A 102 -0.72 -2.85 19.70
CA PRO A 102 -1.14 -1.44 19.62
C PRO A 102 -1.22 -0.77 21.00
N SER A 103 -1.34 -1.53 22.09
CA SER A 103 -1.36 -0.99 23.45
C SER A 103 0.02 -0.87 24.09
N ALA A 104 1.10 -1.20 23.37
CA ALA A 104 2.45 -1.18 23.91
C ALA A 104 2.87 0.22 24.37
N VAL A 105 3.51 0.28 25.54
CA VAL A 105 4.12 1.50 26.08
C VAL A 105 5.56 1.18 26.46
N GLY A 106 6.50 1.80 25.75
CA GLY A 106 7.94 1.61 25.94
C GLY A 106 8.65 2.85 26.46
N GLY A 107 9.99 2.77 26.56
CA GLY A 107 10.84 3.90 26.94
C GLY A 107 10.52 4.48 28.32
N GLY A 108 10.05 3.66 29.27
CA GLY A 108 9.66 4.14 30.60
C GLY A 108 8.36 4.95 30.63
N GLY A 109 7.46 4.75 29.64
CA GLY A 109 6.19 5.48 29.57
C GLY A 109 6.16 6.59 28.50
N LEU A 110 7.12 6.63 27.59
CA LEU A 110 7.30 7.75 26.66
C LEU A 110 6.85 7.43 25.23
N TRP A 111 6.88 6.16 24.83
CA TRP A 111 6.64 5.73 23.46
C TRP A 111 5.45 4.80 23.37
N TYR A 112 4.60 4.99 22.37
CA TYR A 112 3.28 4.37 22.33
C TYR A 112 2.99 3.67 21.02
N GLY A 113 2.27 2.56 21.14
CA GLY A 113 1.66 1.83 20.05
C GLY A 113 2.62 1.08 19.14
N LEU A 114 2.11 0.76 17.95
CA LEU A 114 2.74 -0.18 17.02
C LEU A 114 4.18 0.17 16.67
N THR A 115 4.44 1.46 16.44
CA THR A 115 5.75 1.98 16.03
C THR A 115 6.42 2.86 17.09
N GLN A 116 5.96 2.79 18.34
CA GLN A 116 6.62 3.42 19.50
C GLN A 116 6.88 4.93 19.33
N ILE A 117 5.82 5.69 19.03
CA ILE A 117 5.92 7.14 18.80
C ILE A 117 5.77 7.90 20.12
N ASP A 118 6.61 8.93 20.32
CA ASP A 118 6.50 9.91 21.41
C ASP A 118 5.42 10.98 21.09
N PRO A 119 4.53 11.35 22.04
CA PRO A 119 3.51 12.36 21.80
C PRO A 119 4.04 13.75 21.38
N ARG A 120 5.22 14.17 21.86
CA ARG A 120 5.88 15.42 21.44
C ARG A 120 6.36 15.31 19.99
N THR A 121 6.92 14.17 19.60
CA THR A 121 7.26 13.89 18.20
C THR A 121 6.01 13.95 17.33
N ALA A 122 4.93 13.26 17.72
CA ALA A 122 3.68 13.29 16.98
C ALA A 122 3.17 14.73 16.76
N ARG A 123 3.21 15.58 17.79
CA ARG A 123 2.88 17.02 17.66
C ARG A 123 3.83 17.78 16.74
N ALA A 124 5.14 17.54 16.85
CA ALA A 124 6.15 18.21 16.03
C ALA A 124 6.00 17.89 14.53
N TYR A 125 5.54 16.68 14.21
CA TYR A 125 5.21 16.27 12.85
C TYR A 125 3.74 16.56 12.46
N GLY A 126 2.97 17.20 13.34
CA GLY A 126 1.59 17.59 13.10
C GLY A 126 0.62 16.43 12.96
N CYS A 127 0.87 15.27 13.58
CA CYS A 127 -0.02 14.12 13.56
C CYS A 127 -1.38 14.40 14.23
N GLU A 128 -2.42 13.66 13.85
CA GLU A 128 -3.75 13.74 14.48
C GLU A 128 -3.73 13.18 15.91
N ALA A 129 -3.16 11.99 16.08
CA ALA A 129 -2.94 11.40 17.39
C ALA A 129 -1.74 12.09 18.07
N THR A 130 -2.03 12.91 19.09
CA THR A 130 -1.04 13.76 19.79
C THR A 130 -0.87 13.42 21.27
N SER A 131 -1.55 12.38 21.75
CA SER A 131 -1.50 11.88 23.14
C SER A 131 -1.05 10.42 23.15
N GLY A 132 -0.55 9.94 24.30
CA GLY A 132 -0.17 8.54 24.45
C GLY A 132 -1.33 7.58 24.21
N GLU A 133 -2.52 7.93 24.71
CA GLU A 133 -3.73 7.13 24.49
C GLU A 133 -4.17 7.14 23.02
N GLY A 134 -4.14 8.31 22.37
CA GLY A 134 -4.44 8.40 20.94
C GLY A 134 -3.46 7.58 20.09
N LEU A 135 -2.19 7.49 20.49
CA LEU A 135 -1.17 6.71 19.81
C LEU A 135 -1.29 5.20 20.05
N LYS A 136 -2.13 4.74 20.98
CA LYS A 136 -2.48 3.31 21.09
C LYS A 136 -3.49 2.86 20.04
N ASN A 137 -4.17 3.78 19.36
CA ASN A 137 -4.94 3.43 18.17
C ASN A 137 -3.98 3.06 17.03
N GLY A 138 -3.95 1.78 16.64
CA GLY A 138 -2.98 1.28 15.65
C GLY A 138 -3.04 2.02 14.30
N ALA A 139 -4.24 2.29 13.78
CA ALA A 139 -4.41 3.04 12.54
C ALA A 139 -3.89 4.48 12.66
N ALA A 140 -4.21 5.20 13.74
CA ALA A 140 -3.71 6.55 13.96
C ALA A 140 -2.19 6.59 14.18
N ASN A 141 -1.63 5.58 14.86
CA ASN A 141 -0.20 5.39 15.03
C ASN A 141 0.51 5.24 13.67
N LEU A 142 -0.01 4.38 12.79
CA LEU A 142 0.55 4.13 11.46
C LEU A 142 0.41 5.34 10.52
N ARG A 143 -0.72 6.06 10.55
CA ARG A 143 -0.86 7.33 9.81
C ARG A 143 0.21 8.34 10.23
N CYS A 144 0.52 8.42 11.52
CA CYS A 144 1.60 9.27 12.03
C CYS A 144 2.99 8.75 11.62
N ALA A 145 3.22 7.45 11.68
CA ALA A 145 4.47 6.83 11.23
C ALA A 145 4.76 7.14 9.76
N VAL A 146 3.76 7.06 8.88
CA VAL A 146 3.87 7.46 7.46
C VAL A 146 4.27 8.92 7.33
N ARG A 147 3.68 9.83 8.11
CA ARG A 147 4.02 11.26 8.07
C ARG A 147 5.48 11.53 8.49
N ILE A 148 5.95 10.86 9.54
CA ILE A 148 7.33 10.95 10.02
C ILE A 148 8.29 10.40 8.95
N ALA A 149 8.01 9.20 8.44
CA ALA A 149 8.82 8.54 7.42
C ALA A 149 8.92 9.38 6.14
N ALA A 150 7.78 9.89 5.65
CA ALA A 150 7.72 10.73 4.46
C ALA A 150 8.62 11.96 4.58
N LYS A 151 8.59 12.65 5.73
CA LYS A 151 9.44 13.81 5.97
C LYS A 151 10.93 13.44 6.05
N GLN A 152 11.27 12.36 6.73
CA GLN A 152 12.66 12.01 7.01
C GLN A 152 13.35 11.32 5.83
N VAL A 153 12.67 10.39 5.15
CA VAL A 153 13.20 9.66 3.98
C VAL A 153 13.42 10.62 2.82
N SER A 154 12.43 11.46 2.49
CA SER A 154 12.60 12.46 1.42
C SER A 154 13.76 13.42 1.71
N LYS A 155 13.93 13.83 2.97
CA LYS A 155 15.05 14.68 3.41
C LYS A 155 16.42 13.98 3.30
N ARG A 156 16.49 12.68 3.58
CA ARG A 156 17.78 11.95 3.71
C ARG A 156 18.13 11.10 2.49
N GLY A 157 17.20 10.93 1.56
CA GLY A 157 17.35 10.23 0.29
C GLY A 157 17.49 8.70 0.38
N THR A 158 17.40 8.13 1.59
CA THR A 158 17.53 6.69 1.82
C THR A 158 16.56 6.21 2.89
N ILE A 159 16.11 4.97 2.78
CA ILE A 159 15.28 4.27 3.75
C ILE A 159 16.06 4.17 5.08
N THR A 160 17.30 3.68 5.02
CA THR A 160 18.12 3.42 6.21
C THR A 160 18.39 4.68 7.03
N ARG A 161 18.65 5.83 6.38
CA ARG A 161 18.88 7.09 7.11
C ARG A 161 17.56 7.76 7.48
N GLY A 162 16.56 7.70 6.60
CA GLY A 162 15.21 8.25 6.80
C GLY A 162 14.51 7.68 8.02
N MET A 163 14.68 6.39 8.26
CA MET A 163 13.96 5.68 9.31
C MET A 163 14.72 5.60 10.65
N ARG A 164 15.77 6.41 10.86
CA ARG A 164 16.58 6.39 12.10
C ARG A 164 15.88 6.96 13.33
N ASP A 165 14.71 7.56 13.20
CA ASP A 165 13.91 7.97 14.36
C ASP A 165 13.41 6.72 15.14
N TRP A 166 13.43 5.53 14.51
CA TRP A 166 13.06 4.24 15.11
C TRP A 166 14.28 3.42 15.53
N GLY A 167 14.22 2.86 16.74
CA GLY A 167 15.32 2.11 17.35
C GLY A 167 15.84 0.92 16.51
N PRO A 168 14.98 0.10 15.90
CA PRO A 168 15.39 -1.01 15.04
C PRO A 168 16.30 -0.61 13.88
N PHE A 169 16.21 0.62 13.36
CA PHE A 169 17.08 1.11 12.30
C PHE A 169 18.51 1.42 12.77
N HIS A 170 18.77 1.44 14.07
CA HIS A 170 20.14 1.51 14.60
C HIS A 170 20.83 0.15 14.68
N SER A 171 20.08 -0.96 14.65
CA SER A 171 20.64 -2.32 14.71
C SER A 171 20.81 -2.92 13.32
N ALA A 172 22.04 -3.26 12.94
CA ALA A 172 22.31 -3.92 11.66
C ALA A 172 21.56 -5.26 11.53
N GLN A 173 21.47 -6.02 12.63
CA GLN A 173 20.74 -7.29 12.66
C GLN A 173 19.23 -7.08 12.42
N LYS A 174 18.62 -6.10 13.09
CA LYS A 174 17.18 -5.83 12.90
C LYS A 174 16.88 -5.28 11.50
N ARG A 175 17.73 -4.40 10.96
CA ARG A 175 17.61 -3.94 9.57
C ARG A 175 17.67 -5.10 8.58
N ALA A 176 18.67 -5.98 8.71
CA ALA A 176 18.82 -7.14 7.84
C ALA A 176 17.60 -8.06 7.92
N GLU A 177 17.01 -8.24 9.11
CA GLU A 177 15.82 -9.06 9.28
C GLU A 177 14.56 -8.44 8.65
N MET A 178 14.37 -7.13 8.80
CA MET A 178 13.26 -6.42 8.17
C MET A 178 13.41 -6.41 6.65
N ALA A 179 14.62 -6.13 6.14
CA ALA A 179 14.92 -6.18 4.72
C ALA A 179 14.71 -7.58 4.14
N ALA A 180 15.21 -8.63 4.82
CA ALA A 180 14.98 -10.01 4.38
C ALA A 180 13.49 -10.34 4.28
N TRP A 181 12.68 -9.84 5.21
CA TRP A 181 11.23 -10.01 5.15
C TRP A 181 10.61 -9.25 3.97
N THR A 182 10.91 -7.95 3.77
CA THR A 182 10.32 -7.17 2.65
C THR A 182 10.72 -7.73 1.29
N ARG A 183 11.98 -8.15 1.13
CA ARG A 183 12.49 -8.75 -0.12
C ARG A 183 11.75 -10.02 -0.54
N ALA A 184 11.19 -10.76 0.40
CA ALA A 184 10.47 -12.00 0.13
C ALA A 184 9.04 -11.79 -0.37
N GLN A 185 8.53 -10.54 -0.37
CA GLN A 185 7.14 -10.26 -0.70
C GLN A 185 6.91 -10.13 -2.21
N PRO A 186 5.69 -10.40 -2.70
CA PRO A 186 5.38 -10.32 -4.13
C PRO A 186 5.75 -8.97 -4.76
N TYR A 187 5.45 -7.86 -4.07
CA TYR A 187 5.75 -6.50 -4.48
C TYR A 187 7.26 -6.14 -4.47
N CYS A 188 8.14 -7.05 -4.06
CA CYS A 188 9.60 -6.87 -4.10
C CYS A 188 10.35 -7.96 -4.88
N SER A 189 9.66 -9.03 -5.25
CA SER A 189 10.24 -10.19 -5.94
C SER A 189 9.83 -10.30 -7.41
N ARG A 190 8.85 -9.51 -7.84
CA ARG A 190 8.39 -9.41 -9.23
C ARG A 190 8.27 -7.94 -9.62
N PRO A 191 8.54 -7.58 -10.89
CA PRO A 191 8.20 -6.26 -11.39
C PRO A 191 6.68 -6.08 -11.43
N ALA A 192 6.20 -4.84 -11.59
CA ALA A 192 4.79 -4.61 -11.89
C ALA A 192 4.39 -5.35 -13.17
N GLU A 193 3.19 -5.94 -13.18
CA GLU A 193 2.63 -6.45 -14.43
C GLU A 193 2.41 -5.25 -15.36
N PRO A 194 2.80 -5.35 -16.65
CA PRO A 194 2.41 -4.33 -17.61
C PRO A 194 0.88 -4.28 -17.65
N GLU A 195 0.33 -3.08 -17.53
CA GLU A 195 -1.11 -2.82 -17.65
C GLU A 195 -1.62 -3.56 -18.90
N ARG A 196 -2.48 -4.57 -18.70
CA ARG A 196 -3.03 -5.34 -19.82
C ARG A 196 -3.94 -4.41 -20.61
N THR A 197 -3.39 -3.70 -21.58
CA THR A 197 -4.21 -2.99 -22.57
C THR A 197 -5.09 -4.02 -23.24
N SER A 198 -6.40 -3.96 -22.97
CA SER A 198 -7.37 -4.88 -23.55
C SER A 198 -7.19 -4.89 -25.08
N PRO A 199 -6.93 -6.04 -25.71
CA PRO A 199 -6.77 -6.13 -27.17
C PRO A 199 -8.04 -5.76 -27.94
N PHE A 200 -9.15 -5.47 -27.25
CA PHE A 200 -10.42 -5.05 -27.84
C PHE A 200 -10.63 -3.53 -27.91
N ALA A 201 -9.72 -2.70 -27.41
CA ALA A 201 -9.89 -1.24 -27.40
C ALA A 201 -9.90 -0.57 -28.80
N PHE A 202 -9.57 -1.30 -29.87
CA PHE A 202 -9.44 -0.74 -31.23
C PHE A 202 -10.58 -1.09 -32.20
N LEU A 203 -11.66 -1.74 -31.77
CA LEU A 203 -12.81 -2.00 -32.63
C LEU A 203 -13.93 -0.97 -32.42
N THR A 204 -13.65 0.30 -32.74
CA THR A 204 -14.73 1.24 -33.05
C THR A 204 -15.03 1.13 -34.55
N PRO A 205 -16.25 0.75 -34.98
CA PRO A 205 -16.62 0.86 -36.38
C PRO A 205 -16.70 2.35 -36.73
N LYS A 206 -15.86 2.79 -37.67
CA LYS A 206 -16.06 4.06 -38.36
C LYS A 206 -17.41 3.98 -39.10
N THR A 207 -18.36 4.80 -38.69
CA THR A 207 -19.50 5.23 -39.52
C THR A 207 -19.18 6.56 -40.16
#